data_AF-A0A382Y058-F1
#
_entry.id   AF-A0A382Y058-F1
#
_cell.length_a   1.000
_cell.length_b   1.000
_cell.length_c   1.000
_cell.angle_alpha   90.00
_cell.angle_beta   90.00
_cell.angle_gamma   90.00
#
_symmetry.space_group_name_H-M   'P 1'
#
loop_
_entity.id
_entity.type
_entity.pdbx_description
1 polymer ?
#
loop_
_entity_poly.entity_id
_entity_poly.type
_entity_poly.pdbx_seq_one_letter_code
_entity_poly.pdbx_strand_id
1 'polypeptide(L)'
;MGLTINSNPAAIKAAFSLNKNNAQLQKSLARLSSGRRIVGPADDAGGLAVSMKLGASIGRTKAAIANIQNALSFGEVQDGALQSTARIVDRMAELKSLSLDVMKSEADKSNYDTEFKALQQQLYQLAQETFNGVSLFAATTGKVFG
;
A
#
# COMPACT_ATOMS: atom_id res chain seq x y z
N MET A 1 72.64 -11.90 -22.57
CA MET A 1 71.18 -11.82 -22.79
C MET A 1 70.87 -12.50 -24.13
N GLY A 2 70.63 -13.81 -24.10
CA GLY A 2 70.37 -14.58 -25.32
C GLY A 2 68.98 -14.25 -25.88
N LEU A 3 68.92 -13.82 -27.13
CA LEU A 3 67.67 -13.65 -27.86
C LEU A 3 67.11 -15.06 -28.14
N THR A 4 66.11 -15.50 -27.37
CA THR A 4 65.38 -16.73 -27.65
C THR A 4 64.45 -16.51 -28.84
N ILE A 5 64.73 -17.14 -29.98
CA ILE A 5 63.97 -16.98 -31.24
C ILE A 5 62.61 -17.72 -31.19
N ASN A 6 62.48 -18.73 -30.33
CA ASN A 6 61.28 -19.57 -30.23
C ASN A 6 60.15 -18.98 -29.38
N SER A 7 60.43 -17.99 -28.54
CA SER A 7 59.42 -17.29 -27.74
C SER A 7 59.53 -15.80 -27.98
N ASN A 8 58.42 -15.16 -28.37
CA ASN A 8 58.36 -13.72 -28.58
C ASN A 8 57.70 -13.04 -27.36
N PRO A 9 58.48 -12.64 -26.34
CA PRO A 9 57.93 -12.02 -25.13
C PRO A 9 57.23 -10.69 -25.38
N ALA A 10 57.59 -9.95 -26.44
CA ALA A 10 56.91 -8.72 -26.82
C ALA A 10 55.49 -9.01 -27.36
N ALA A 11 55.35 -10.02 -28.22
CA ALA A 11 54.05 -10.48 -28.72
C ALA A 11 53.17 -11.05 -27.59
N ILE A 12 53.75 -11.81 -26.65
CA ILE A 12 53.00 -12.35 -25.49
C ILE A 12 52.49 -11.20 -24.60
N LYS A 13 53.30 -10.17 -24.33
CA LYS A 13 52.87 -8.99 -23.56
C LYS A 13 51.78 -8.20 -24.28
N ALA A 14 51.86 -8.07 -25.60
CA ALA A 14 50.83 -7.42 -26.41
C ALA A 14 49.52 -8.22 -26.37
N ALA A 15 49.58 -9.55 -26.53
CA ALA A 15 48.42 -10.44 -26.43
C ALA A 15 47.78 -10.42 -25.03
N PHE A 16 48.58 -10.40 -23.96
CA PHE A 16 48.08 -10.27 -22.59
C PHE A 16 47.34 -8.95 -22.37
N SER A 17 47.92 -7.83 -22.83
CA SER A 17 47.30 -6.51 -22.75
C SER A 17 46.00 -6.43 -23.56
N LEU A 18 45.98 -7.04 -24.75
CA LEU A 18 44.78 -7.10 -25.60
C LEU A 18 43.66 -7.91 -24.94
N ASN A 19 43.98 -9.06 -24.34
CA ASN A 19 42.99 -9.86 -23.60
C ASN A 19 42.40 -9.09 -22.41
N LYS A 20 43.24 -8.35 -21.67
CA LYS A 20 42.77 -7.49 -20.57
C LYS A 20 41.82 -6.40 -21.07
N ASN A 21 42.15 -5.74 -22.18
CA ASN A 21 41.30 -4.71 -22.78
C ASN A 21 39.99 -5.29 -23.30
N ASN A 22 40.02 -6.49 -23.90
CA ASN A 22 38.81 -7.17 -24.37
C ASN A 22 37.87 -7.52 -23.22
N ALA A 23 38.40 -8.04 -22.10
CA ALA A 23 37.62 -8.32 -20.89
C ALA A 23 36.98 -7.05 -20.29
N GLN A 24 37.72 -5.92 -20.29
CA GLN A 24 37.17 -4.63 -19.84
C GLN A 24 36.08 -4.11 -20.78
N LEU A 25 36.25 -4.25 -22.10
CA LEU A 25 35.25 -3.88 -23.09
C LEU A 25 33.95 -4.69 -22.91
N GLN A 26 34.06 -6.01 -22.78
CA GLN A 26 32.89 -6.88 -22.55
C GLN A 26 32.13 -6.49 -21.29
N LYS A 27 32.84 -6.13 -20.21
CA LYS A 27 32.24 -5.64 -18.97
C LYS A 27 31.51 -4.30 -19.14
N SER A 28 32.11 -3.37 -19.88
CA SER A 28 31.47 -2.08 -20.20
C SER A 28 30.22 -2.27 -21.06
N LEU A 29 30.26 -3.18 -22.04
CA LEU A 29 29.08 -3.53 -22.84
C LEU A 29 27.97 -4.17 -21.99
N ALA A 30 28.32 -5.05 -21.04
CA ALA A 30 27.34 -5.64 -20.13
C ALA A 30 26.69 -4.61 -19.20
N ARG A 31 27.46 -3.62 -18.72
CA ARG A 31 26.94 -2.48 -17.93
C ARG A 31 26.02 -1.61 -18.77
N LEU A 32 26.41 -1.32 -20.02
CA LEU A 32 25.60 -0.52 -20.95
C LEU A 32 24.28 -1.23 -21.28
N SER A 33 24.33 -2.53 -21.59
CA SER A 33 23.16 -3.34 -21.93
C SER A 33 22.20 -3.51 -20.74
N SER A 34 22.72 -3.67 -19.53
CA SER A 34 21.89 -3.82 -18.32
C SER A 34 21.43 -2.48 -17.72
N GLY A 35 22.05 -1.36 -18.10
CA GLY A 35 21.85 -0.06 -17.45
C GLY A 35 22.31 -0.01 -15.98
N ARG A 36 22.97 -1.05 -15.48
CA ARG A 36 23.40 -1.16 -14.08
C ARG A 36 24.92 -1.09 -13.98
N ARG A 37 25.41 -0.27 -13.05
CA ARG A 37 26.86 -0.19 -12.74
C ARG A 37 27.42 -1.54 -12.26
N ILE A 38 26.64 -2.30 -11.49
CA ILE A 38 27.02 -3.59 -10.92
C ILE A 38 26.27 -4.68 -11.70
N VAL A 39 27.01 -5.46 -12.51
CA VAL A 39 26.45 -6.53 -13.34
C VAL A 39 26.45 -7.88 -12.62
N GLY A 40 27.43 -8.11 -11.72
CA GLY A 40 27.53 -9.34 -10.96
C GLY A 40 28.13 -9.17 -9.55
N PRO A 41 27.96 -10.18 -8.66
CA PRO A 41 28.44 -10.12 -7.28
C PRO A 41 29.97 -10.00 -7.17
N ALA A 42 30.70 -10.50 -8.18
CA ALA A 42 32.16 -10.44 -8.24
C ALA A 42 32.71 -9.03 -8.51
N ASP A 43 31.86 -8.09 -8.92
CA ASP A 43 32.26 -6.73 -9.27
C ASP A 43 32.25 -5.80 -8.04
N ASP A 44 31.23 -5.92 -7.18
CA ASP A 44 31.04 -5.15 -5.95
C ASP A 44 29.96 -5.82 -5.06
N ALA A 45 30.37 -6.78 -4.23
CA ALA A 45 29.44 -7.52 -3.37
C ALA A 45 28.75 -6.63 -2.32
N GLY A 46 29.46 -5.63 -1.78
CA GLY A 46 28.92 -4.70 -0.79
C GLY A 46 27.91 -3.73 -1.41
N GLY A 47 28.25 -3.12 -2.55
CA GLY A 47 27.33 -2.26 -3.30
C GLY A 47 26.11 -3.02 -3.81
N LEU A 48 26.28 -4.28 -4.23
CA LEU A 48 25.17 -5.14 -4.62
C LEU A 48 24.25 -5.43 -3.42
N ALA A 49 24.80 -5.80 -2.26
CA ALA A 49 24.03 -6.08 -1.06
C ALA A 49 23.22 -4.86 -0.58
N VAL A 50 23.83 -3.67 -0.58
CA VAL A 50 23.11 -2.43 -0.27
C VAL A 50 22.02 -2.13 -1.30
N SER A 51 22.30 -2.32 -2.59
CA SER A 51 21.29 -2.10 -3.65
C SER A 51 20.11 -3.06 -3.54
N MET A 52 20.35 -4.32 -3.17
CA MET A 52 19.30 -5.31 -2.90
C MET A 52 18.49 -4.93 -1.66
N LYS A 53 19.15 -4.49 -0.58
CA LYS A 53 18.49 -3.99 0.63
C LYS A 53 17.59 -2.80 0.31
N LEU A 54 18.06 -1.84 -0.48
CA LEU A 54 17.27 -0.69 -0.93
C LEU A 54 16.09 -1.12 -1.81
N GLY A 55 16.32 -2.03 -2.77
CA GLY A 55 15.25 -2.58 -3.60
C GLY A 55 14.16 -3.27 -2.77
N ALA A 56 14.56 -4.07 -1.79
CA ALA A 56 13.64 -4.70 -0.85
C ALA A 56 12.87 -3.67 -0.01
N SER A 57 13.56 -2.62 0.48
CA SER A 57 12.91 -1.51 1.21
C SER A 57 11.89 -0.78 0.34
N ILE A 58 12.21 -0.48 -0.93
CA ILE A 58 11.27 0.12 -1.88
C ILE A 58 10.04 -0.78 -2.07
N GLY A 59 10.24 -2.09 -2.20
CA GLY A 59 9.14 -3.06 -2.29
C GLY A 59 8.24 -3.02 -1.05
N ARG A 60 8.82 -3.03 0.15
CA ARG A 60 8.07 -2.89 1.41
C ARG A 60 7.33 -1.56 1.51
N THR A 61 7.97 -0.46 1.13
CA THR A 61 7.34 0.87 1.15
C THR A 61 6.17 0.93 0.17
N LYS A 62 6.27 0.35 -1.03
CA LYS A 62 5.15 0.28 -1.98
C LYS A 62 3.95 -0.49 -1.40
N ALA A 63 4.20 -1.61 -0.73
CA ALA A 63 3.16 -2.36 -0.03
C ALA A 63 2.55 -1.54 1.12
N ALA A 64 3.37 -0.82 1.89
CA ALA A 64 2.89 0.07 2.95
C ALA A 64 2.01 1.21 2.40
N ILE A 65 2.38 1.81 1.27
CA ILE A 65 1.58 2.84 0.60
C ILE A 65 0.21 2.27 0.19
N ALA A 66 0.17 1.07 -0.42
CA ALA A 66 -1.09 0.44 -0.77
C ALA A 66 -1.97 0.16 0.46
N ASN A 67 -1.37 -0.24 1.58
CA ASN A 67 -2.10 -0.43 2.84
C ASN A 67 -2.64 0.89 3.40
N ILE A 68 -1.87 1.98 3.34
CA ILE A 68 -2.32 3.31 3.75
C ILE A 68 -3.48 3.77 2.86
N GLN A 69 -3.41 3.54 1.54
CA GLN A 69 -4.49 3.89 0.63
C GLN A 69 -5.79 3.14 0.98
N ASN A 70 -5.70 1.85 1.32
CA ASN A 70 -6.86 1.09 1.78
C ASN A 70 -7.40 1.62 3.12
N ALA A 71 -6.52 2.01 4.04
CA ALA A 71 -6.93 2.63 5.31
C ALA A 71 -7.61 3.99 5.10
N LEU A 72 -7.14 4.79 4.13
CA LEU A 72 -7.78 6.04 3.74
C LEU A 72 -9.19 5.78 3.18
N SER A 73 -9.32 4.88 2.20
CA SER A 73 -10.63 4.52 1.63
C SER A 73 -11.59 3.95 2.67
N PHE A 74 -11.07 3.18 3.63
CA PHE A 74 -11.85 2.71 4.78
C PHE A 74 -12.35 3.89 5.64
N GLY A 75 -11.49 4.85 5.94
CA GLY A 75 -11.86 6.07 6.66
C GLY A 75 -12.87 6.95 5.92
N GLU A 76 -12.76 7.09 4.59
CA GLU A 76 -13.72 7.83 3.77
C GLU A 76 -15.11 7.19 3.81
N VAL A 77 -15.19 5.86 3.74
CA VAL A 77 -16.46 5.13 3.87
C VAL A 77 -17.04 5.28 5.28
N GLN A 78 -16.19 5.20 6.32
CA GLN A 78 -16.63 5.48 7.70
C GLN A 78 -17.20 6.89 7.84
N ASP A 79 -16.54 7.90 7.28
CA ASP A 79 -16.99 9.29 7.37
C ASP A 79 -18.34 9.50 6.67
N GLY A 80 -18.52 8.91 5.47
CA GLY A 80 -19.82 8.93 4.77
C GLY A 80 -20.94 8.24 5.55
N ALA A 81 -20.63 7.13 6.21
CA ALA A 81 -21.56 6.42 7.08
C ALA A 81 -21.91 7.25 8.34
N LEU A 82 -20.93 7.91 8.97
CA LEU A 82 -21.18 8.82 10.10
C LEU A 82 -22.00 10.05 9.69
N GLN A 83 -21.77 10.59 8.50
CA GLN A 83 -22.60 11.69 7.99
C GLN A 83 -24.06 11.26 7.81
N SER A 84 -24.31 10.04 7.35
CA SER A 84 -25.66 9.47 7.26
C SER A 84 -26.26 9.23 8.64
N THR A 85 -25.46 8.74 9.60
CA THR A 85 -25.84 8.59 11.02
C THR A 85 -26.31 9.92 11.62
N ALA A 86 -25.56 11.00 11.40
CA ALA A 86 -25.91 12.32 11.92
C ALA A 86 -27.28 12.78 11.41
N ARG A 87 -27.54 12.66 10.10
CA ARG A 87 -28.84 13.02 9.51
C ARG A 87 -30.00 12.21 10.08
N ILE A 88 -29.80 10.91 10.35
CA ILE A 88 -30.82 10.05 10.96
C ILE A 88 -31.11 10.53 12.40
N VAL A 89 -30.07 10.81 13.19
CA VAL A 89 -30.22 11.28 14.58
C VAL A 89 -30.93 12.64 14.63
N ASP A 90 -30.58 13.57 13.73
CA ASP A 90 -31.27 14.86 13.61
C ASP A 90 -32.76 14.66 13.32
N ARG A 91 -33.10 13.78 12.37
CA ARG A 91 -34.49 13.44 12.06
C ARG A 91 -35.23 12.80 13.25
N MET A 92 -34.56 11.92 14.00
CA MET A 92 -35.11 11.32 15.22
C MET A 92 -35.39 12.39 16.30
N ALA A 93 -34.52 13.40 16.43
CA ALA A 93 -34.73 14.53 17.34
C ALA A 93 -35.91 15.42 16.91
N GLU A 94 -36.08 15.67 15.61
CA GLU A 94 -37.25 16.37 15.07
C GLU A 94 -38.55 15.63 15.39
N LEU A 95 -38.60 14.32 15.14
CA LEU A 95 -39.76 13.47 15.45
C LEU A 95 -40.08 13.49 16.95
N LYS A 96 -39.06 13.50 17.80
CA LYS A 96 -39.25 13.61 19.25
C LYS A 96 -39.88 14.95 19.62
N SER A 97 -39.41 16.06 19.05
CA SER A 97 -39.98 17.39 19.27
C SER A 97 -41.45 17.44 18.81
N LEU A 98 -41.74 16.91 17.61
CA LEU A 98 -43.10 16.83 17.05
C LEU A 98 -44.05 15.97 17.91
N SER A 99 -43.54 14.92 18.56
CA SER A 99 -44.34 14.06 19.45
C SER A 99 -44.77 14.73 20.75
N LEU A 100 -44.00 15.75 21.20
CA LEU A 100 -44.28 16.51 22.43
C LEU A 100 -45.31 17.63 22.21
N ASP A 101 -45.64 17.95 20.96
CA ASP A 101 -46.67 18.93 20.64
C ASP A 101 -48.05 18.44 21.13
N VAL A 102 -48.71 19.29 21.92
CA VAL A 102 -50.01 19.02 22.55
C VAL A 102 -51.14 19.07 21.51
N MET A 103 -50.94 19.76 20.38
CA MET A 103 -51.93 19.90 19.31
C MET A 103 -52.02 18.67 18.40
N LYS A 104 -51.12 17.68 18.54
CA LYS A 104 -51.10 16.49 17.70
C LYS A 104 -52.01 15.37 18.20
N SER A 105 -52.69 14.73 17.24
CA SER A 105 -53.58 13.60 17.53
C SER A 105 -52.80 12.35 17.97
N GLU A 106 -53.47 11.41 18.61
CA GLU A 106 -52.86 10.11 18.98
C GLU A 106 -52.41 9.32 17.74
N ALA A 107 -53.15 9.44 16.62
CA ALA A 107 -52.77 8.82 15.35
C ALA A 107 -51.47 9.41 14.79
N ASP A 108 -51.28 10.73 14.87
CA ASP A 108 -50.04 11.39 14.45
C ASP A 108 -48.86 10.93 15.32
N LYS A 109 -49.06 10.84 16.64
CA LYS A 109 -48.04 10.35 17.58
C LYS A 109 -47.66 8.90 17.30
N SER A 110 -48.62 8.05 16.94
CA SER A 110 -48.36 6.66 16.53
C SER A 110 -47.55 6.57 15.23
N ASN A 111 -47.82 7.46 14.27
CA ASN A 111 -47.05 7.51 13.02
C ASN A 111 -45.61 7.96 13.26
N TYR A 112 -45.39 8.98 14.10
CA TYR A 112 -44.05 9.43 14.47
C TYR A 112 -43.25 8.35 15.21
N ASP A 113 -43.88 7.58 16.10
CA ASP A 113 -43.24 6.44 16.78
C ASP A 113 -42.85 5.33 15.80
N THR A 114 -43.69 5.08 14.79
CA THR A 114 -43.38 4.10 13.73
C THR A 114 -42.18 4.54 12.89
N GLU A 115 -42.12 5.82 12.48
CA GLU A 115 -40.96 6.38 11.78
C GLU A 115 -39.70 6.33 12.65
N PHE A 116 -39.81 6.69 13.93
CA PHE A 116 -38.70 6.65 14.89
C PHE A 116 -38.11 5.24 15.05
N LYS A 117 -38.97 4.21 15.16
CA LYS A 117 -38.54 2.81 15.23
C LYS A 117 -37.86 2.34 13.95
N ALA A 118 -38.35 2.78 12.79
CA ALA A 118 -37.72 2.46 11.50
C ALA A 118 -36.31 3.09 11.40
N LEU A 119 -36.17 4.35 11.80
CA LEU A 119 -34.87 5.04 11.85
C LEU A 119 -33.90 4.38 12.84
N GLN A 120 -34.39 3.91 14.00
CA GLN A 120 -33.60 3.14 14.94
C GLN A 120 -33.08 1.83 14.34
N GLN A 121 -33.90 1.11 13.58
CA GLN A 121 -33.47 -0.09 12.85
C GLN A 121 -32.42 0.24 11.78
N GLN A 122 -32.60 1.36 11.07
CA GLN A 122 -31.63 1.80 10.07
C GLN A 122 -30.27 2.14 10.69
N LEU A 123 -30.24 2.82 11.84
CA LEU A 123 -29.01 3.04 12.61
C LEU A 123 -28.33 1.73 13.01
N TYR A 124 -29.10 0.74 13.44
CA TYR A 124 -28.56 -0.57 13.81
C TYR A 124 -27.95 -1.32 12.63
N GLN A 125 -28.52 -1.19 11.43
CA GLN A 125 -27.96 -1.75 10.21
C GLN A 125 -26.66 -1.04 9.82
N LEU A 126 -26.62 0.29 9.93
CA LEU A 126 -25.46 1.09 9.56
C LEU A 126 -24.28 0.85 10.51
N ALA A 127 -24.55 0.61 11.80
CA ALA A 127 -23.54 0.18 12.77
C ALA A 127 -22.91 -1.19 12.43
N GLN A 128 -23.58 -2.02 11.64
CA GLN A 128 -23.12 -3.34 11.21
C GLN A 128 -22.51 -3.35 9.80
N GLU A 129 -22.42 -2.21 9.13
CA GLU A 129 -21.79 -2.14 7.81
C GLU A 129 -20.32 -2.59 7.87
N THR A 130 -19.89 -3.21 6.76
CA THR A 130 -18.55 -3.75 6.62
C THR A 130 -17.92 -3.27 5.33
N PHE A 131 -16.64 -2.90 5.39
CA PHE A 131 -15.80 -2.64 4.24
C PHE A 131 -14.82 -3.80 4.06
N ASN A 132 -14.90 -4.48 2.92
CA ASN A 132 -14.05 -5.63 2.60
C ASN A 132 -14.02 -6.70 3.72
N GLY A 133 -15.18 -6.95 4.35
CA GLY A 133 -15.33 -7.90 5.46
C GLY A 133 -14.82 -7.40 6.83
N VAL A 134 -14.32 -6.17 6.93
CA VAL A 134 -13.95 -5.51 8.18
C VAL A 134 -15.09 -4.58 8.59
N SER A 135 -15.57 -4.69 9.83
CA SER A 135 -16.63 -3.80 10.32
C SER A 135 -16.15 -2.36 10.38
N LEU A 136 -17.01 -1.43 9.96
CA LEU A 136 -16.74 0.00 10.02
C LEU A 136 -16.71 0.52 11.46
N PHE A 137 -17.56 0.00 12.35
CA PHE A 137 -17.75 0.57 13.69
C PHE A 137 -17.65 -0.43 14.84
N ALA A 138 -17.57 -1.74 14.56
CA ALA A 138 -17.43 -2.73 15.62
C ALA A 138 -15.99 -2.80 16.16
N ALA A 139 -15.88 -2.91 17.49
CA ALA A 139 -14.61 -3.13 18.16
C ALA A 139 -14.07 -4.54 17.85
N THR A 140 -12.77 -4.58 17.54
CA THR A 140 -11.94 -5.78 17.35
C THR A 140 -12.02 -6.42 15.95
N THR A 141 -11.21 -5.86 15.05
CA THR A 141 -10.53 -6.70 14.06
C THR A 141 -9.03 -6.71 14.36
N GLY A 142 -8.69 -7.19 15.56
CA GLY A 142 -7.37 -7.70 15.86
C GLY A 142 -7.17 -9.06 15.21
N LYS A 143 -7.34 -9.16 13.88
CA LYS A 143 -6.82 -10.33 13.15
C LYS A 143 -5.33 -10.12 12.98
N VAL A 144 -4.62 -10.43 14.07
CA VAL A 144 -3.17 -10.61 14.08
C VAL A 144 -2.89 -11.69 13.04
N PHE A 145 -2.21 -11.32 11.95
CA PHE A 145 -1.54 -12.32 11.12
C PHE A 145 -0.62 -13.11 12.04
N GLY A 146 -0.82 -14.43 12.07
CA GLY A 146 -0.13 -15.35 13.00
C GLY A 146 1.37 -15.15 13.10
#